data_AF-A0A3D1BG08-F1
#
_entry.id   AF-A0A3D1BG08-F1
#
_cell.length_a   1.000
_cell.length_b   1.000
_cell.length_c   1.000
_cell.angle_alpha   90.00
_cell.angle_beta   90.00
_cell.angle_gamma   90.00
#
_symmetry.space_group_name_H-M   'P 1'
#
loop_
_entity.id
_entity.type
_entity.pdbx_description
1 polymer ?
#
loop_
_entity_poly.entity_id
_entity_poly.type
_entity_poly.pdbx_seq_one_letter_code
_entity_poly.pdbx_strand_id
1 'polypeptide(L)' 'MELMEPREAAGTGAPDIQALNAHIAAKSQFVELIRAEMGRTIVGQSGMVDRLLIGLLANGHVLLEGVPGLA' A
#
# COMPACT_ATOMS: atom_id res chain seq x y z
N MET A 1 41.68 13.98 33.33
CA MET A 1 41.33 12.57 33.57
C MET A 1 39.93 12.52 34.14
N GLU A 2 38.94 12.62 33.27
CA GLU A 2 37.61 12.05 33.47
C GLU A 2 37.10 11.78 32.06
N LEU A 3 37.17 10.51 31.68
CA LEU A 3 36.57 9.98 30.47
C LEU A 3 35.05 10.00 30.70
N MET A 4 34.30 10.69 29.86
CA MET A 4 32.85 10.57 29.84
C MET A 4 32.43 10.08 28.46
N GLU A 5 31.94 8.85 28.46
CA GLU A 5 31.51 8.01 27.34
C GLU A 5 30.49 8.70 26.42
N PRO A 6 30.47 8.40 25.11
CA PRO A 6 29.39 8.80 24.23
C PRO A 6 28.10 8.07 24.64
N ARG A 7 27.16 8.79 25.28
CA ARG A 7 25.82 8.25 25.52
C ARG A 7 25.08 8.13 24.19
N GLU A 8 25.00 6.89 23.74
CA GLU A 8 23.94 6.35 22.89
C GLU A 8 22.58 6.86 23.39
N ALA A 9 22.04 7.87 22.70
CA ALA A 9 20.64 8.24 22.80
C ALA A 9 19.94 7.73 21.54
N ALA A 10 19.88 6.39 21.42
CA ALA A 10 18.89 5.74 20.58
C ALA A 10 17.51 6.11 21.15
N GLY A 11 16.89 7.11 20.53
CA GLY A 11 15.57 7.60 20.89
C GLY A 11 14.50 6.54 20.64
N THR A 12 14.04 5.93 21.73
CA THR A 12 12.63 5.75 22.10
C THR A 12 11.62 5.45 20.97
N GLY A 13 11.23 4.18 20.85
CA GLY A 13 9.83 3.73 20.68
C GLY A 13 9.07 4.06 19.38
N ALA A 14 9.61 4.85 18.47
CA ALA A 14 9.00 5.05 17.15
C ALA A 14 9.44 3.92 16.22
N PRO A 15 8.53 3.24 15.49
CA PRO A 15 8.93 2.29 14.46
C PRO A 15 9.81 3.02 13.44
N ASP A 16 10.94 2.39 13.08
CA ASP A 16 11.78 2.84 11.98
C ASP A 16 10.91 2.86 10.71
N ILE A 17 10.53 4.08 10.29
CA ILE A 17 9.64 4.32 9.15
C ILE A 17 10.25 3.75 7.86
N GLN A 18 11.58 3.74 7.74
CA GLN A 18 12.27 3.24 6.55
C GLN A 18 12.17 1.72 6.49
N ALA A 19 12.45 1.03 7.61
CA ALA A 19 12.27 -0.40 7.71
C ALA A 19 10.79 -0.81 7.51
N LEU A 20 9.84 -0.06 8.07
CA LEU A 20 8.40 -0.33 7.91
C LEU A 20 7.96 -0.20 6.44
N ASN A 21 8.36 0.88 5.76
CA ASN A 21 8.05 1.08 4.36
C ASN A 21 8.62 -0.02 3.47
N ALA A 22 9.84 -0.50 3.76
CA ALA A 22 10.43 -1.63 3.03
C ALA A 22 9.62 -2.91 3.19
N HIS A 23 9.15 -3.21 4.41
CA HIS A 23 8.28 -4.37 4.66
C HIS A 23 6.92 -4.24 3.97
N ILE A 24 6.31 -3.06 3.97
CA ILE A 24 5.05 -2.79 3.27
C ILE A 24 5.24 -3.00 1.77
N ALA A 25 6.28 -2.41 1.18
CA ALA A 25 6.57 -2.51 -0.25
C ALA A 25 6.78 -3.97 -0.69
N ALA A 26 7.50 -4.77 0.10
CA ALA A 26 7.72 -6.19 -0.18
C ALA A 26 6.41 -6.99 -0.16
N LYS A 27 5.51 -6.71 0.79
CA LYS A 27 4.22 -7.40 0.91
C LYS A 27 3.16 -6.90 -0.07
N SER A 28 3.26 -5.67 -0.56
CA SER A 28 2.26 -5.08 -1.47
C SER A 28 2.55 -5.35 -2.96
N GLN A 29 3.66 -6.03 -3.31
CA GLN A 29 4.05 -6.28 -4.71
C GLN A 29 2.95 -6.95 -5.55
N PHE A 30 2.16 -7.85 -4.95
CA PHE A 30 1.09 -8.55 -5.67
C PHE A 30 -0.02 -7.59 -6.15
N VAL A 31 -0.23 -6.46 -5.45
CA VAL A 31 -1.24 -5.46 -5.83
C VAL A 31 -0.87 -4.83 -7.18
N GLU A 32 0.41 -4.52 -7.38
CA GLU A 32 0.90 -3.98 -8.66
C GLU A 32 0.75 -4.98 -9.81
N LEU A 33 0.99 -6.27 -9.53
CA LEU A 33 0.75 -7.33 -10.52
C LEU A 33 -0.73 -7.36 -10.93
N ILE A 34 -1.66 -7.37 -9.98
CA ILE A 34 -3.09 -7.38 -10.29
C ILE A 34 -3.49 -6.14 -11.09
N ARG A 35 -3.01 -4.95 -10.71
CA ARG A 35 -3.26 -3.69 -11.44
C ARG A 35 -2.78 -3.77 -12.89
N ALA A 36 -1.56 -4.29 -13.11
CA ALA A 36 -0.99 -4.43 -14.44
C ALA A 36 -1.82 -5.37 -15.32
N GLU A 37 -2.27 -6.50 -14.77
CA GLU A 37 -3.11 -7.47 -15.49
C GLU A 37 -4.48 -6.87 -15.84
N MET A 38 -5.11 -6.19 -14.90
CA MET A 38 -6.42 -5.54 -15.08
C MET A 38 -6.36 -4.41 -16.11
N GLY A 39 -5.26 -3.63 -16.13
CA GLY A 39 -5.05 -2.52 -17.06
C GLY A 39 -4.97 -2.91 -18.53
N ARG A 40 -4.79 -4.20 -18.85
CA ARG A 40 -4.83 -4.68 -20.25
C ARG A 40 -6.24 -4.70 -20.85
N THR A 41 -7.26 -4.83 -20.00
CA THR A 41 -8.66 -4.91 -20.43
C THR A 41 -9.43 -3.66 -20.01
N ILE A 42 -9.11 -3.10 -18.84
CA ILE A 42 -9.81 -1.97 -18.25
C ILE A 42 -9.03 -0.68 -18.50
N VAL A 43 -9.56 0.18 -19.38
CA VAL A 43 -8.92 1.43 -19.77
C VAL A 43 -9.57 2.63 -19.07
N GLY A 44 -8.77 3.53 -18.50
CA GLY A 44 -9.25 4.79 -17.93
C GLY A 44 -9.99 4.67 -16.58
N GLN A 45 -10.12 3.46 -16.02
CA GLN A 45 -10.85 3.21 -14.77
C GLN A 45 -9.94 2.79 -13.61
N SER A 46 -8.71 3.32 -13.52
CA SER A 46 -7.76 2.97 -12.45
C SER A 46 -8.37 3.20 -11.05
N GLY A 47 -8.97 4.35 -10.80
CA GLY A 47 -9.58 4.66 -9.51
C GLY A 47 -10.71 3.70 -9.08
N MET A 48 -11.44 3.09 -10.03
CA MET A 48 -12.44 2.06 -9.72
C MET A 48 -11.77 0.74 -9.32
N VAL A 49 -10.73 0.34 -10.07
CA VAL A 49 -9.93 -0.85 -9.75
C VAL A 49 -9.34 -0.76 -8.34
N ASP A 50 -8.80 0.41 -7.96
CA ASP A 50 -8.26 0.65 -6.62
C ASP A 50 -9.27 0.38 -5.52
N ARG A 51 -10.49 0.90 -5.68
CA ARG A 51 -11.57 0.78 -4.69
C ARG A 51 -12.05 -0.66 -4.57
N LEU A 52 -12.08 -1.40 -5.68
CA LEU A 52 -12.40 -2.82 -5.68
C LEU A 52 -11.34 -3.63 -4.94
N LEU A 53 -10.05 -3.35 -5.19
CA LEU A 53 -8.95 -4.03 -4.48
C LEU A 53 -8.96 -3.69 -2.99
N ILE A 54 -9.21 -2.44 -2.62
CA ILE A 54 -9.36 -2.02 -1.22
C ILE A 54 -10.51 -2.78 -0.56
N GLY A 55 -11.69 -2.81 -1.18
CA GLY A 55 -12.85 -3.53 -0.66
C GLY A 55 -12.57 -5.03 -0.48
N LEU A 56 -11.97 -5.67 -1.49
CA LEU A 56 -11.61 -7.09 -1.44
C LEU A 56 -10.61 -7.40 -0.32
N LEU A 57 -9.52 -6.63 -0.22
CA LEU A 57 -8.45 -6.88 0.75
C LEU A 57 -8.84 -6.51 2.18
N ALA A 58 -9.72 -5.53 2.36
CA ALA A 58 -10.25 -5.13 3.65
C ALA A 58 -11.47 -5.97 4.09
N ASN A 59 -11.88 -6.96 3.29
CA ASN A 59 -13.07 -7.77 3.52
C ASN A 59 -14.36 -6.92 3.62
N GLY A 60 -14.41 -5.84 2.85
CA GLY A 60 -15.54 -4.94 2.71
C GLY A 60 -16.45 -5.27 1.54
N HIS A 61 -17.52 -4.51 1.39
CA HIS A 61 -18.47 -4.64 0.28
C HIS A 61 -18.40 -3.40 -0.62
N VAL A 62 -18.48 -3.62 -1.94
CA VAL A 62 -18.49 -2.55 -2.94
C VAL A 62 -19.76 -2.69 -3.78
N LEU A 63 -20.50 -1.59 -3.91
CA LEU A 63 -21.56 -1.46 -4.91
C LEU A 63 -20.98 -0.73 -6.11
N LEU A 64 -21.04 -1.37 -7.29
CA LEU A 64 -20.64 -0.76 -8.55
C LEU A 64 -21.89 -0.29 -9.28
N GLU A 65 -22.08 1.02 -9.34
CA GLU A 65 -23.07 1.65 -10.21
C GLU A 65 -22.39 2.29 -11.41
N GLY A 66 -22.94 2.04 -12.59
CA GLY A 66 -22.47 2.61 -13.84
C GLY A 66 -23.61 2.64 -14.86
N VAL A 67 -23.52 3.55 -15.83
CA VAL A 67 -24.44 3.58 -16.96
C VAL A 67 -23.96 2.62 -18.06
N PRO A 68 -24.86 1.99 -18.83
CA PRO A 68 -24.48 1.00 -19.84
C PRO A 68 -23.46 1.57 -20.84
N GLY A 69 -22.37 0.83 -21.09
CA GLY A 69 -21.36 1.17 -22.10
C GLY A 69 -20.14 1.97 -21.63
N LEU A 70 -19.92 2.13 -20.32
CA LEU A 70 -18.74 2.80 -19.73
C LEU A 70 -17.75 1.85 -19.00
N ALA A 71 -17.85 0.53 -19.22
CA ALA A 71 -16.98 -0.48 -18.64
C ALA A 71 -16.05 -1.11 -19.70
#